data_AF-A0A918TZ66-F1
#
_entry.id   AF-A0A918TZ66-F1
#
_cell.length_a   1.000
_cell.length_b   1.000
_cell.length_c   1.000
_cell.angle_alpha   90.00
_cell.angle_beta   90.00
_cell.angle_gamma   90.00
#
_symmetry.space_group_name_H-M   'P 1'
#
loop_
_entity.id
_entity.type
_entity.pdbx_description
1 polymer ?
#
loop_
_entity_poly.entity_id
_entity_poly.type
_entity_poly.pdbx_seq_one_letter_code
_entity_poly.pdbx_strand_id
1 'polypeptide(L)'
;MQTKNNRFLTVLAATLWVITLHAVGLCLVVVLMIAVWGAAAEHPAEAGGFLLQVLGILAAAAAVLTGVWYALKRAGLSPAARSAVTGALACPGPVALALYLYAGH
;
A
#
# COMPACT_ATOMS: atom_id res chain seq x y z
N MET A 1 -13.78 26.03 -12.60
CA MET A 1 -13.15 24.80 -13.16
C MET A 1 -12.19 24.13 -12.15
N GLN A 2 -11.38 24.88 -11.40
CA GLN A 2 -10.40 24.35 -10.43
C GLN A 2 -10.98 23.49 -9.29
N THR A 3 -12.20 23.79 -8.82
CA THR A 3 -12.87 23.06 -7.73
C THR A 3 -13.34 21.66 -8.12
N LYS A 4 -13.65 21.43 -9.41
CA LYS A 4 -14.11 20.13 -9.92
C LYS A 4 -12.96 19.11 -9.98
N ASN A 5 -11.78 19.54 -10.45
CA ASN A 5 -10.57 18.69 -10.46
C ASN A 5 -10.14 18.28 -9.06
N ASN A 6 -10.24 19.19 -8.09
CA ASN A 6 -9.82 18.89 -6.72
C ASN A 6 -10.73 17.82 -6.08
N ARG A 7 -12.05 17.91 -6.29
CA ARG A 7 -13.00 16.87 -5.82
C ARG A 7 -12.76 15.52 -6.48
N PHE A 8 -12.52 15.50 -7.79
CA PHE A 8 -12.22 14.26 -8.51
C PHE A 8 -10.95 13.58 -7.96
N LEU A 9 -9.87 14.33 -7.76
CA LEU A 9 -8.63 13.80 -7.18
C LEU A 9 -8.82 13.28 -5.76
N THR A 10 -9.65 13.95 -4.94
CA THR A 10 -9.98 13.45 -3.59
C THR A 10 -10.75 12.14 -3.64
N VAL A 11 -11.77 12.02 -4.51
CA VAL A 11 -12.54 10.79 -4.66
C VAL A 11 -11.65 9.66 -5.18
N LEU A 12 -10.82 9.93 -6.19
CA LEU A 12 -9.87 8.95 -6.74
C LEU A 12 -8.89 8.47 -5.65
N ALA A 13 -8.30 9.40 -4.90
CA ALA A 13 -7.41 9.06 -3.79
C ALA A 13 -8.12 8.20 -2.75
N ALA A 14 -9.32 8.59 -2.34
CA ALA A 14 -10.10 7.83 -1.38
C ALA A 14 -10.37 6.40 -1.88
N THR A 15 -10.80 6.23 -3.13
CA THR A 15 -11.03 4.91 -3.73
C THR A 15 -9.76 4.07 -3.77
N LEU A 16 -8.63 4.64 -4.21
CA LEU A 16 -7.35 3.94 -4.25
C LEU A 16 -6.90 3.48 -2.86
N TRP A 17 -7.06 4.34 -1.85
CA TRP A 17 -6.72 4.01 -0.46
C TRP A 17 -7.67 2.96 0.12
N VAL A 18 -8.97 3.03 -0.14
CA VAL A 18 -9.94 2.02 0.30
C VAL A 18 -9.58 0.65 -0.29
N ILE A 19 -9.34 0.58 -1.60
CA ILE A 19 -8.94 -0.68 -2.27
C ILE A 19 -7.65 -1.21 -1.67
N THR A 20 -6.65 -0.35 -1.48
CA THR A 20 -5.36 -0.74 -0.89
C THR A 20 -5.52 -1.28 0.52
N LEU A 21 -6.26 -0.57 1.39
CA LEU A 21 -6.51 -1.00 2.77
C LEU A 21 -7.28 -2.32 2.81
N HIS A 22 -8.23 -2.50 1.89
CA HIS A 22 -8.99 -3.75 1.79
C HIS A 22 -8.09 -4.91 1.37
N ALA A 23 -7.26 -4.73 0.34
CA ALA A 23 -6.31 -5.74 -0.12
C ALA A 23 -5.29 -6.10 0.97
N VAL A 24 -4.72 -5.10 1.65
CA VAL A 24 -3.80 -5.32 2.78
C VAL A 24 -4.51 -6.04 3.92
N GLY A 25 -5.75 -5.67 4.24
CA GLY A 25 -6.56 -6.33 5.26
C GLY A 25 -6.80 -7.82 4.95
N LEU A 26 -7.17 -8.15 3.71
CA LEU A 26 -7.35 -9.53 3.26
C LEU A 26 -6.03 -10.32 3.35
N CYS A 27 -4.91 -9.74 2.91
CA CYS A 27 -3.60 -10.37 3.05
C CYS A 27 -3.22 -10.61 4.51
N LEU A 28 -3.50 -9.65 5.40
CA LEU A 28 -3.23 -9.78 6.84
C LEU A 28 -4.06 -10.89 7.48
N VAL A 29 -5.31 -11.08 7.07
CA VAL A 29 -6.12 -12.21 7.54
C VAL A 29 -5.46 -13.54 7.19
N VAL A 30 -4.96 -13.68 5.95
CA VAL A 30 -4.25 -14.90 5.52
C VAL A 30 -2.93 -15.08 6.29
N VAL A 31 -2.15 -14.02 6.46
CA VAL A 31 -0.91 -14.04 7.26
C VAL A 31 -1.18 -14.49 8.70
N LEU A 32 -2.23 -13.94 9.33
CA LEU A 32 -2.61 -14.30 10.69
C LEU A 32 -3.10 -15.74 10.77
N MET A 33 -3.86 -16.21 9.79
CA MET A 33 -4.23 -17.63 9.71
C MET A 33 -2.98 -18.50 9.66
N ILE A 34 -2.05 -18.24 8.74
CA ILE A 34 -0.79 -18.98 8.64
C ILE A 34 -0.03 -18.97 9.97
N ALA A 35 0.04 -17.81 10.64
CA ALA A 35 0.73 -17.70 11.92
C ALA A 35 0.04 -18.49 13.04
N VAL A 36 -1.30 -18.46 13.12
CA VAL A 36 -2.08 -19.21 14.12
C VAL A 36 -1.92 -20.72 13.91
N TRP A 37 -2.07 -21.19 12.67
CA TRP A 37 -1.91 -22.60 12.35
C TRP A 37 -0.46 -23.08 12.55
N GLY A 38 0.54 -22.25 12.18
CA GLY A 38 1.95 -22.55 12.40
C GLY A 38 2.32 -22.62 13.88
N ALA A 39 1.78 -21.72 14.70
CA ALA A 39 1.97 -21.76 16.15
C ALA A 39 1.32 -23.00 16.79
N ALA A 40 0.18 -23.45 16.26
CA ALA A 40 -0.50 -24.66 16.72
C ALA A 40 0.23 -25.95 16.29
N ALA A 41 1.00 -25.94 15.21
CA ALA A 41 1.75 -27.08 14.68
C ALA A 41 3.11 -27.31 15.36
N GLU A 42 3.31 -26.80 16.58
CA GLU A 42 4.57 -26.87 17.34
C GLU A 42 5.76 -26.06 16.76
N HIS A 43 5.52 -25.15 15.82
CA HIS A 43 6.54 -24.23 15.25
C HIS A 43 6.32 -22.74 15.64
N PRO A 44 6.21 -22.39 16.94
CA PRO A 44 5.90 -21.02 17.36
C PRO A 44 7.01 -20.00 17.04
N ALA A 45 8.28 -20.42 17.04
CA ALA A 45 9.40 -19.55 16.72
C ALA A 45 9.40 -19.12 15.23
N GLU A 46 9.02 -20.03 14.33
CA GLU A 46 8.92 -19.78 12.89
C GLU A 46 7.73 -18.86 12.56
N ALA A 47 6.59 -19.07 13.23
CA ALA A 47 5.44 -18.18 13.12
C ALA A 47 5.78 -16.74 13.59
N GLY A 48 6.54 -16.62 14.68
CA GLY A 48 7.04 -15.33 15.18
C GLY A 48 7.98 -14.64 14.20
N GLY A 49 8.96 -15.38 13.65
CA GLY A 49 9.87 -14.86 12.62
C GLY A 49 9.15 -14.40 11.35
N PHE A 50 8.17 -15.17 10.90
CA PHE A 50 7.32 -14.82 9.76
C PHE A 50 6.53 -13.52 10.00
N LEU A 51 5.88 -13.38 11.15
CA LEU A 51 5.15 -12.16 11.51
C LEU A 51 6.06 -10.92 11.57
N LEU A 52 7.26 -11.08 12.14
CA LEU A 52 8.27 -10.01 12.17
C LEU A 52 8.70 -9.60 10.76
N GLN A 53 8.88 -10.57 9.86
CA GLN A 53 9.21 -10.29 8.47
C GLN A 53 8.08 -9.54 7.77
N VAL A 54 6.82 -9.94 7.97
CA VAL A 54 5.65 -9.22 7.41
C VAL A 54 5.57 -7.79 7.96
N LEU A 55 5.73 -7.62 9.28
CA LEU A 55 5.81 -6.30 9.92
C LEU A 55 6.94 -5.45 9.34
N GLY A 56 8.11 -6.05 9.10
CA GLY A 56 9.24 -5.39 8.44
C GLY A 56 8.90 -4.90 7.04
N ILE A 57 8.23 -5.71 6.23
CA ILE A 57 7.77 -5.33 4.88
C ILE A 57 6.77 -4.17 4.96
N LEU A 58 5.80 -4.23 5.88
CA LEU A 58 4.81 -3.16 6.05
C LEU A 58 5.46 -1.85 6.52
N ALA A 59 6.41 -1.92 7.46
CA ALA A 59 7.16 -0.77 7.93
C ALA A 59 8.01 -0.15 6.80
N ALA A 60 8.69 -0.98 6.01
CA ALA A 60 9.46 -0.53 4.85
C ALA A 60 8.56 0.16 3.81
N ALA A 61 7.41 -0.44 3.48
CA ALA A 61 6.44 0.15 2.56
C ALA A 61 5.92 1.50 3.06
N ALA A 62 5.59 1.61 4.35
CA ALA A 62 5.15 2.85 4.98
C ALA A 62 6.24 3.94 4.93
N ALA A 63 7.50 3.57 5.17
CA ALA A 63 8.63 4.48 5.08
C ALA A 63 8.82 5.01 3.64
N VAL A 64 8.72 4.14 2.63
CA VAL A 64 8.79 4.52 1.21
C VAL A 64 7.66 5.48 0.85
N LEU A 65 6.41 5.15 1.19
CA LEU A 65 5.25 6.01 0.91
C LEU A 65 5.37 7.38 1.59
N THR A 66 5.90 7.40 2.82
CA THR A 66 6.18 8.65 3.54
C THR A 66 7.25 9.47 2.83
N GLY A 67 8.35 8.83 2.39
CA GLY A 67 9.39 9.48 1.61
C GLY A 67 8.86 10.10 0.31
N VAL A 68 8.04 9.34 -0.45
CA VAL A 68 7.38 9.82 -1.67
C VAL A 68 6.46 10.99 -1.36
N TRP A 69 5.65 10.91 -0.31
CA TRP A 69 4.78 12.01 0.11
C TRP A 69 5.57 13.30 0.39
N TYR A 70 6.68 13.19 1.12
CA TYR A 70 7.54 14.33 1.41
C TYR A 70 8.23 14.90 0.16
N ALA A 71 8.66 14.04 -0.76
CA ALA A 71 9.22 14.46 -2.05
C ALA A 71 8.18 15.26 -2.87
N LEU A 72 6.96 14.75 -2.98
CA LEU A 72 5.85 15.44 -3.67
C LEU A 72 5.43 16.73 -2.94
N LYS A 73 5.60 16.78 -1.61
CA LYS A 73 5.42 18.01 -0.83
C LYS A 73 6.45 19.08 -1.19
N ARG A 74 7.72 18.70 -1.31
CA ARG A 74 8.79 19.61 -1.75
C ARG A 74 8.62 20.06 -3.20
N ALA A 75 8.03 19.22 -4.05
CA ALA A 75 7.68 19.55 -5.43
C ALA A 75 6.44 20.47 -5.57
N GLY A 76 5.82 20.90 -4.47
CA GLY A 76 4.72 21.88 -4.51
C GLY A 76 3.35 21.33 -4.92
N LEU A 77 3.16 20.00 -5.02
CA LEU A 77 1.86 19.43 -5.38
C LEU A 77 0.79 19.73 -4.33
N SER A 78 -0.49 19.79 -4.72
CA SER A 78 -1.60 19.92 -3.77
C SER A 78 -1.76 18.66 -2.90
N PRO A 79 -2.31 18.75 -1.67
CA PRO A 79 -2.52 17.58 -0.81
C PRO A 79 -3.36 16.47 -1.47
N ALA A 80 -4.38 16.85 -2.25
CA ALA A 80 -5.21 15.89 -2.98
C ALA A 80 -4.42 15.14 -4.06
N ALA A 81 -3.58 15.85 -4.82
CA ALA A 81 -2.74 15.24 -5.84
C ALA A 81 -1.67 14.32 -5.21
N ARG A 82 -1.08 14.71 -4.08
CA ARG A 82 -0.14 13.86 -3.33
C ARG A 82 -0.80 12.55 -2.90
N SER A 83 -2.01 12.63 -2.35
CA SER A 83 -2.76 11.46 -1.88
C SER A 83 -3.18 10.53 -3.01
N ALA A 84 -3.54 11.09 -4.16
CA ALA A 84 -3.84 10.29 -5.35
C ALA A 84 -2.59 9.54 -5.87
N VAL A 85 -1.44 10.21 -5.92
CA VAL A 85 -0.17 9.59 -6.38
C VAL A 85 0.31 8.52 -5.39
N THR A 86 0.32 8.80 -4.09
CA THR A 86 0.70 7.79 -3.09
C THR A 86 -0.29 6.63 -3.02
N GLY A 87 -1.58 6.91 -3.17
CA GLY A 87 -2.61 5.87 -3.27
C GLY A 87 -2.45 5.01 -4.52
N ALA A 88 -2.09 5.60 -5.66
CA ALA A 88 -1.82 4.84 -6.89
C ALA A 88 -0.58 3.94 -6.74
N LEU A 89 0.47 4.43 -6.06
CA LEU A 89 1.68 3.65 -5.78
C LEU A 89 1.44 2.52 -4.78
N ALA A 90 0.50 2.69 -3.87
CA ALA A 90 0.15 1.69 -2.87
C ALA A 90 -0.85 0.64 -3.41
N CYS A 91 -1.64 1.00 -4.42
CA CYS A 91 -2.63 0.12 -5.01
C CYS A 91 -1.95 -0.92 -5.94
N PRO A 92 -2.22 -2.23 -5.77
CA PRO A 92 -1.56 -3.28 -6.54
C PRO A 92 -1.91 -3.22 -8.05
N GLY A 93 -3.11 -2.75 -8.42
CA GLY A 93 -3.54 -2.68 -9.81
C GLY A 93 -2.70 -1.73 -10.67
N PRO A 94 -2.63 -0.42 -10.34
CA PRO A 94 -1.77 0.53 -11.04
C PRO A 94 -0.29 0.14 -11.07
N VAL A 95 0.22 -0.46 -9.98
CA VAL A 95 1.60 -0.95 -9.91
C VAL A 95 1.82 -2.12 -10.86
N ALA A 96 0.92 -3.11 -10.87
CA ALA A 96 1.02 -4.25 -11.78
C ALA A 96 0.96 -3.81 -13.25
N LEU A 97 0.09 -2.84 -13.58
CA LEU A 97 0.02 -2.26 -14.92
C LEU A 97 1.31 -1.52 -15.30
N ALA A 98 1.88 -0.73 -14.39
CA ALA A 98 3.14 -0.03 -14.64
C ALA A 98 4.30 -1.01 -14.86
N LEU A 99 4.36 -2.09 -14.09
CA LEU A 99 5.34 -3.16 -14.27
C LEU A 99 5.14 -3.90 -15.59
N TYR A 100 3.90 -4.18 -15.97
CA TYR A 100 3.56 -4.82 -17.24
C TYR A 100 4.04 -3.99 -18.44
N LEU A 101 3.73 -2.69 -18.45
CA LEU A 101 4.18 -1.76 -19.49
C LEU A 101 5.70 -1.59 -19.50
N TYR A 102 6.34 -1.54 -18.33
CA TYR A 102 7.80 -1.43 -18.23
C TYR A 102 8.52 -2.70 -18.70
N ALA A 103 7.92 -3.87 -18.48
CA ALA A 103 8.44 -5.16 -18.96
C ALA A 103 8.32 -5.33 -20.49
N GLY A 104 7.75 -4.35 -21.21
CA GLY A 104 7.72 -4.32 -22.68
C GLY A 104 6.62 -5.16 -23.33
N HIS A 105 5.55 -5.45 -22.59
CA HIS A 105 4.34 -6.07 -23.15
C HIS A 105 3.33 -5.04 -23.67
#